data_AF-A0A2V9YZK4-F1
#
_entry.id   AF-A0A2V9YZK4-F1
#
_cell.length_a   1.000
_cell.length_b   1.000
_cell.length_c   1.000
_cell.angle_alpha   90.00
_cell.angle_beta   90.00
_cell.angle_gamma   90.00
#
_symmetry.space_group_name_H-M   'P 1'
#
loop_
_entity.id
_entity.type
_entity.pdbx_description
1 polymer ?
#
loop_
_entity_poly.entity_id
_entity_poly.type
_entity_poly.pdbx_seq_one_letter_code
_entity_poly.pdbx_strand_id
1 'polypeptide(L)'
;MNPDTCSFASIKVLARCGSGRGEGTSLAALAHVPFDFVLGEMLLPAGLYEVEPSCLLGMLKLRRAGSDSQPVLVPAVNLDQAQRPIPEKLLFYCQQNLYFLAQRSTEPNEGG
;
A
#
# COMPACT_ATOMS: atom_id res chain seq x y z
N MET A 1 -4.43 16.95 -24.08
CA MET A 1 -4.22 16.21 -22.82
C MET A 1 -2.77 15.76 -22.81
N ASN A 2 -1.96 16.19 -21.84
CA ASN A 2 -0.55 15.81 -21.78
C ASN A 2 -0.44 14.33 -21.39
N PRO A 3 0.18 13.48 -22.22
CA PRO A 3 0.26 12.04 -21.96
C PRO A 3 1.20 11.63 -20.81
N ASP A 4 1.94 12.57 -20.20
CA ASP A 4 3.12 12.23 -19.39
C ASP A 4 3.13 12.80 -17.96
N THR A 5 1.96 13.13 -17.39
CA THR A 5 1.93 13.58 -15.99
C THR A 5 1.91 12.38 -15.06
N CYS A 6 3.08 11.96 -14.58
CA CYS A 6 3.23 10.99 -13.51
C CYS A 6 3.28 11.74 -12.17
N SER A 7 2.35 11.43 -11.27
CA SER A 7 2.32 11.99 -9.91
C SER A 7 2.60 10.89 -8.91
N PHE A 8 3.41 11.16 -7.90
CA PHE A 8 3.74 10.18 -6.87
C PHE A 8 3.74 10.80 -5.48
N ALA A 9 3.54 9.96 -4.47
CA ALA A 9 3.60 10.32 -3.07
C ALA A 9 4.24 9.19 -2.26
N SER A 10 5.19 9.55 -1.40
CA SER A 10 5.74 8.59 -0.44
C SER A 10 4.78 8.45 0.73
N ILE A 11 4.38 7.22 1.00
CA ILE A 11 3.53 6.87 2.14
C ILE A 11 4.37 6.09 3.14
N LYS A 12 4.32 6.55 4.40
CA LYS A 12 4.93 5.84 5.51
C LYS A 12 3.97 4.77 6.00
N VAL A 13 4.46 3.55 6.05
CA VAL A 13 3.79 2.44 6.69
C VAL A 13 4.15 2.46 8.18
N LEU A 14 3.13 2.61 9.02
CA LEU A 14 3.23 2.60 10.46
C LEU A 14 3.23 1.14 10.93
N ALA A 15 4.29 0.74 11.62
CA ALA A 15 4.33 -0.52 12.34
C ALA A 15 3.26 -0.52 13.44
N ARG A 16 2.39 -1.53 13.47
CA ARG A 16 1.55 -1.78 14.65
C ARG A 16 2.40 -2.51 15.69
N CYS A 17 2.65 -1.88 16.83
CA CYS A 17 3.11 -2.60 18.02
C CYS A 17 1.95 -3.49 18.50
N GLY A 18 2.10 -4.81 18.36
CA GLY A 18 1.13 -5.77 18.85
C GLY A 18 1.05 -5.72 20.37
N SER A 19 -0.09 -5.29 20.91
CA SER A 19 -0.44 -5.54 22.31
C SER A 19 -1.78 -6.26 22.33
N GLY A 20 -1.74 -7.59 22.35
CA GLY A 20 -2.94 -8.42 22.48
C GLY A 20 -2.70 -9.86 22.09
N ARG A 21 -2.59 -10.75 23.09
CA ARG A 21 -2.61 -12.20 22.94
C ARG A 21 -3.86 -12.63 22.16
N GLY A 22 -3.67 -13.24 21.00
CA GLY A 22 -4.73 -13.89 20.24
C GLY A 22 -4.16 -14.48 18.97
N GLU A 23 -4.09 -15.80 18.91
CA GLU A 23 -3.66 -16.57 17.73
C GLU A 23 -4.39 -16.10 16.46
N GLY A 24 -3.64 -15.80 15.39
CA GLY A 24 -4.18 -15.78 14.02
C GLY A 24 -4.44 -14.43 13.36
N THR A 25 -4.08 -13.28 13.94
CA THR A 25 -4.19 -11.99 13.23
C THR A 25 -2.94 -11.72 12.41
N SER A 26 -3.03 -11.90 11.09
CA SER A 26 -2.05 -11.36 10.15
C SER A 26 -1.92 -9.85 10.44
N LEU A 27 -0.74 -9.40 10.87
CA LEU A 27 -0.47 -8.01 11.25
C LEU A 27 -0.62 -7.12 10.01
N ALA A 28 -1.83 -6.61 9.76
CA ALA A 28 -2.08 -5.60 8.75
C ALA A 28 -1.25 -4.36 9.07
N ALA A 29 -0.42 -3.94 8.11
CA ALA A 29 0.36 -2.73 8.27
C ALA A 29 -0.55 -1.50 8.05
N LEU A 30 -0.28 -0.39 8.73
CA LEU A 30 -1.11 0.82 8.56
C LEU A 30 -0.40 1.82 7.64
N ALA A 31 -1.10 2.46 6.71
CA ALA A 31 -0.55 3.43 5.80
C ALA A 31 -1.43 4.68 5.75
N HIS A 32 -0.84 5.87 5.91
CA HIS A 32 -1.56 7.13 5.79
C HIS A 32 -1.47 7.67 4.36
N VAL A 33 -2.57 7.63 3.63
CA VAL A 33 -2.70 8.15 2.26
C VAL A 33 -3.16 9.62 2.34
N PRO A 34 -2.38 10.61 1.88
CA PRO A 34 -2.68 12.03 2.09
C PRO A 34 -3.58 12.68 1.02
N PHE A 35 -4.15 11.91 0.09
CA PHE A 35 -5.00 12.40 -1.00
C PHE A 35 -6.09 11.38 -1.33
N ASP A 36 -7.14 11.87 -1.97
CA ASP A 36 -8.18 11.01 -2.54
C ASP A 36 -7.66 10.36 -3.83
N PHE A 37 -8.00 9.10 -4.06
CA PHE A 37 -7.53 8.33 -5.22
C PHE A 37 -8.64 7.45 -5.76
N VAL A 38 -8.51 7.03 -7.02
CA VAL A 38 -9.53 6.22 -7.70
C VAL A 38 -9.00 4.82 -7.97
N LEU A 39 -9.80 3.79 -7.71
CA LEU A 39 -9.49 2.41 -8.06
C LEU A 39 -10.68 1.80 -8.80
N GLY A 40 -10.47 1.51 -10.08
CA GLY A 40 -11.58 1.22 -11.00
C GLY A 40 -12.51 2.43 -11.05
N GLU A 41 -13.71 2.26 -10.51
CA GLU A 41 -14.75 3.31 -10.45
C GLU A 41 -14.96 3.86 -9.02
N MET A 42 -14.18 3.38 -8.04
CA MET A 42 -14.34 3.78 -6.64
C MET A 42 -13.41 4.94 -6.27
N LEU A 43 -13.99 6.02 -5.75
CA LEU A 43 -13.24 7.09 -5.09
C LEU A 43 -12.95 6.70 -3.63
N LEU A 44 -11.68 6.59 -3.29
CA LEU A 44 -11.18 6.28 -1.97
C LEU A 44 -10.64 7.56 -1.32
N PRO A 45 -11.18 7.99 -0.16
CA PRO A 45 -10.77 9.23 0.46
C PRO A 45 -9.39 9.13 1.10
N ALA A 46 -8.71 10.27 1.23
CA ALA A 46 -7.50 10.41 2.04
C ALA A 46 -7.75 9.90 3.46
N GLY A 47 -6.74 9.28 4.06
CA GLY A 47 -6.78 8.83 5.44
C GLY A 47 -5.94 7.59 5.71
N LEU A 48 -6.27 6.92 6.81
CA LEU A 48 -5.55 5.75 7.27
C LEU A 48 -6.13 4.47 6.67
N TYR A 49 -5.26 3.64 6.12
CA TYR A 49 -5.59 2.36 5.51
C TYR A 49 -4.80 1.23 6.13
N GLU A 50 -5.44 0.08 6.29
CA GLU A 50 -4.83 -1.21 6.52
C GLU A 50 -4.36 -1.78 5.19
N VAL A 51 -3.11 -2.23 5.16
CA VAL A 51 -2.42 -2.79 4.00
C VAL A 51 -2.03 -4.23 4.32
N GLU A 52 -2.47 -5.15 3.47
CA GLU A 52 -2.22 -6.57 3.63
C GLU A 52 -1.76 -7.21 2.32
N PRO A 53 -0.93 -8.27 2.36
CA PRO A 53 -0.66 -9.09 1.18
C PRO A 53 -1.95 -9.68 0.59
N SER A 54 -2.09 -9.67 -0.74
CA SER A 54 -3.11 -10.43 -1.43
C SER A 54 -2.63 -11.84 -1.78
N CYS A 55 -3.56 -12.77 -2.01
CA CYS A 55 -3.24 -14.05 -2.67
C CYS A 55 -3.08 -13.90 -4.19
N LEU A 56 -3.44 -12.74 -4.76
CA LEU A 56 -3.27 -12.43 -6.17
C LEU A 56 -1.90 -11.79 -6.41
N LEU A 57 -1.22 -12.27 -7.44
CA LEU A 57 0.12 -11.81 -7.82
C LEU A 57 0.12 -10.33 -8.17
N GLY A 58 1.08 -9.57 -7.63
CA GLY A 58 1.22 -8.14 -7.92
C GLY A 58 0.07 -7.30 -7.37
N MET A 59 -0.60 -7.74 -6.29
CA MET A 59 -1.71 -7.02 -5.66
C MET A 59 -1.53 -6.94 -4.15
N LEU A 60 -1.91 -5.80 -3.58
CA LEU A 60 -2.12 -5.62 -2.15
C LEU A 60 -3.61 -5.43 -1.87
N LYS A 61 -4.04 -5.82 -0.67
CA LYS A 61 -5.35 -5.46 -0.15
C LYS A 61 -5.23 -4.15 0.62
N LEU A 62 -6.15 -3.24 0.34
CA LEU A 62 -6.28 -1.97 1.03
C LEU A 62 -7.67 -1.88 1.66
N ARG A 63 -7.75 -1.56 2.94
CA ARG A 63 -9.01 -1.34 3.64
C ARG A 63 -8.92 -0.07 4.46
N ARG A 64 -9.96 0.75 4.51
CA ARG A 64 -9.94 1.93 5.37
C ARG A 64 -9.89 1.47 6.84
N ALA A 65 -8.93 1.99 7.61
CA ALA A 65 -8.73 1.57 8.98
C ALA A 65 -9.98 1.86 9.83
N GLY A 66 -10.42 0.87 10.61
CA GLY A 66 -11.64 0.97 11.43
C GLY A 66 -12.95 0.93 10.64
N SER A 67 -12.92 0.56 9.35
CA SER A 67 -14.11 0.34 8.53
C SER A 67 -14.33 -1.15 8.26
N ASP A 68 -15.59 -1.58 8.31
CA ASP A 68 -16.01 -2.92 7.88
C ASP A 68 -16.25 -3.01 6.36
N SER A 69 -15.77 -2.01 5.60
CA SER A 69 -15.82 -2.05 4.15
C SER A 69 -15.00 -3.22 3.61
N GLN A 70 -15.44 -3.76 2.46
CA GLN A 70 -14.67 -4.78 1.78
C GLN A 70 -13.30 -4.21 1.36
N PRO A 71 -12.20 -4.98 1.56
CA PRO A 71 -10.90 -4.55 1.09
C PRO A 71 -10.89 -4.46 -0.43
N VAL A 72 -10.21 -3.45 -0.96
CA VAL A 72 -9.98 -3.26 -2.39
C VAL A 72 -8.61 -3.79 -2.78
N LEU A 73 -8.47 -4.25 -4.02
CA LEU A 73 -7.19 -4.73 -4.54
C LEU A 73 -6.47 -3.60 -5.26
N VAL A 74 -5.23 -3.33 -4.86
CA VAL A 74 -4.39 -2.29 -5.44
C VAL A 74 -3.19 -2.93 -6.11
N PRO A 75 -2.92 -2.61 -7.39
CA PRO A 75 -1.72 -3.05 -8.07
C PRO A 75 -0.46 -2.68 -7.29
N ALA A 76 0.41 -3.66 -7.14
CA ALA A 76 1.63 -3.59 -6.38
C ALA A 76 2.83 -3.87 -7.31
N VAL A 77 3.77 -2.93 -7.40
CA VAL A 77 4.95 -3.04 -8.27
C VAL A 77 6.22 -3.16 -7.45
N ASN A 78 7.12 -4.05 -7.90
CA ASN A 78 8.36 -4.38 -7.20
C ASN A 78 8.18 -4.85 -5.75
N LEU A 79 7.01 -5.41 -5.43
CA LEU A 79 6.74 -6.10 -4.17
C LEU A 79 6.86 -7.61 -4.43
N ASP A 80 7.82 -8.25 -3.77
CA ASP A 80 7.90 -9.71 -3.80
C ASP A 80 6.64 -10.30 -3.16
N GLN A 81 6.03 -11.29 -3.80
CA GLN A 81 4.71 -11.83 -3.43
C GLN A 81 4.67 -12.44 -2.02
N ALA A 82 5.83 -12.88 -1.53
CA ALA A 82 6.01 -13.45 -0.20
C ALA A 82 6.66 -12.46 0.78
N GLN A 83 6.91 -11.20 0.38
CA GLN A 83 7.63 -10.24 1.20
C GLN A 83 6.74 -9.82 2.38
N ARG A 84 6.98 -10.51 3.49
CA ARG A 84 6.55 -10.15 4.83
C ARG A 84 7.80 -9.78 5.61
N PRO A 85 7.83 -8.63 6.30
CA PRO A 85 6.75 -7.65 6.43
C PRO A 85 6.54 -6.78 5.17
N ILE A 86 5.39 -6.10 5.10
CA ILE A 86 5.18 -5.01 4.11
C ILE A 86 6.27 -3.94 4.32
N PRO A 87 6.90 -3.42 3.25
CA PRO A 87 7.93 -2.38 3.37
C PRO A 87 7.46 -1.15 4.14
N GLU A 88 8.34 -0.58 4.96
CA GLU A 88 8.05 0.61 5.79
C GLU A 88 7.72 1.87 4.96
N LYS A 89 8.14 1.89 3.70
CA LYS A 89 7.90 3.00 2.77
C LYS A 89 7.37 2.44 1.47
N LEU A 90 6.16 2.87 1.13
CA LEU A 90 5.54 2.60 -0.15
C LEU A 90 5.47 3.91 -0.95
N LEU A 91 5.60 3.82 -2.26
CA LEU A 91 5.35 4.91 -3.19
C LEU A 91 3.98 4.68 -3.79
N PHE A 92 3.06 5.60 -3.55
CA PHE A 92 1.84 5.70 -4.34
C PHE A 92 2.21 6.39 -5.65
N TYR A 93 1.89 5.79 -6.79
CA TYR A 93 2.12 6.40 -8.08
C TYR A 93 0.86 6.36 -8.94
N CYS A 94 0.61 7.47 -9.65
CA CYS A 94 -0.49 7.62 -10.58
C CYS A 94 0.08 7.80 -11.98
N GLN A 95 -0.27 6.88 -12.88
CA GLN A 95 0.09 6.94 -14.30
C GLN A 95 -1.16 6.73 -15.13
N GLN A 96 -1.47 7.66 -16.03
CA GLN A 96 -2.65 7.57 -16.91
C GLN A 96 -3.97 7.34 -16.14
N ASN A 97 -4.14 8.00 -14.98
CA ASN A 97 -5.26 7.83 -14.04
C ASN A 97 -5.38 6.46 -13.36
N LEU A 98 -4.36 5.60 -13.49
CA LEU A 98 -4.25 4.36 -12.75
C LEU A 98 -3.33 4.56 -11.55
N TYR A 99 -3.79 4.11 -10.38
CA TYR A 99 -3.06 4.24 -9.13
C TYR A 99 -2.49 2.90 -8.69
N PHE A 100 -1.27 2.95 -8.16
CA PHE A 100 -0.48 1.77 -7.84
C PHE A 100 0.37 2.02 -6.58
N LEU A 101 0.77 0.95 -5.91
CA LEU A 101 1.71 0.95 -4.79
C LEU A 101 3.03 0.31 -5.24
N ALA A 102 4.12 1.06 -5.19
CA ALA A 102 5.46 0.52 -5.45
C ALA A 102 6.28 0.44 -4.17
N GLN A 103 7.11 -0.59 -4.04
CA GLN A 103 8.22 -0.53 -3.09
C GLN A 103 9.24 0.50 -3.61
N ARG A 104 9.65 1.43 -2.74
CA ARG A 104 10.84 2.22 -3.02
C ARG A 104 12.02 1.29 -2.82
N SER A 105 12.78 1.00 -3.88
CA SER A 105 14.04 0.29 -3.76
C SER A 105 14.92 1.04 -2.75
N THR A 106 15.20 0.40 -1.63
CA THR A 106 16.35 0.77 -0.82
C THR A 106 17.57 0.42 -1.66
N GLU A 107 18.47 1.39 -1.86
CA GLU A 107 19.75 1.17 -2.50
C GLU A 107 20.42 -0.08 -1.89
N PRO A 108 21.15 -0.88 -2.68
CA PRO A 108 22.00 -1.90 -2.09
C PRO A 108 22.90 -1.18 -1.09
N ASN A 109 22.88 -1.64 0.16
CA ASN A 109 23.78 -1.16 1.18
C ASN A 109 25.20 -1.53 0.74
N GLU A 110 25.87 -0.68 -0.03
CA GLU A 110 27.31 -0.79 -0.26
C GLU A 110 28.00 -0.38 1.04
N GLY A 111 28.30 -1.39 1.85
CA GLY A 111 29.24 -1.29 2.95
C GLY A 111 29.52 -2.70 3.43
N GLY A 112 30.76 -3.20 3.45
CA GLY A 112 32.08 -2.65 3.22
C GLY A 112 33.07 -3.70 3.71
#